data_AF-A0AAW9RNE6-F1
#
_entry.id   AF-A0AAW9RNE6-F1
#
_cell.length_a   1.000
_cell.length_b   1.000
_cell.length_c   1.000
_cell.angle_alpha   90.00
_cell.angle_beta   90.00
_cell.angle_gamma   90.00
#
_symmetry.space_group_name_H-M   'P 1'
#
loop_
_entity.id
_entity.type
_entity.pdbx_description
1 polymer ?
#
loop_
_entity_poly.entity_id
_entity_poly.type
_entity_poly.pdbx_seq_one_letter_code
_entity_poly.pdbx_strand_id
1 'polypeptide(L)'
;MHYPEYHKQLVNDLLEGKFILWSDHQLFTSLKKNKDFYAEFFQETYGYELIIRNEYAYLTSDDTDEKLSRNFTVFLAIVCYELSQNSENFKEKLEFGEFTTDEILLYLESPTFSELVSELGILENDLNRFLKQLARRNLLQYTDKEQYKFRFTKAIDLFLTLAEVVAHEKMQEMDQTES
;
A
#
# COMPACT_ATOMS: atom_id res chain seq x y z
N MET A 1 -11.41 -12.68 30.76
CA MET A 1 -10.42 -11.89 30.01
C MET A 1 -11.06 -10.57 29.61
N HIS A 2 -10.37 -9.45 29.83
CA HIS A 2 -10.85 -8.13 29.41
C HIS A 2 -10.07 -7.76 28.15
N TYR A 3 -10.76 -7.72 27.00
CA TYR A 3 -10.14 -7.34 25.73
C TYR A 3 -10.00 -5.81 25.67
N PRO A 4 -8.95 -5.28 25.00
CA PRO A 4 -8.80 -3.85 24.80
C PRO A 4 -9.99 -3.22 24.07
N GLU A 5 -10.15 -1.90 24.20
CA GLU A 5 -11.14 -1.15 23.42
C GLU A 5 -10.92 -1.36 21.91
N TYR A 6 -12.02 -1.44 21.17
CA TYR A 6 -12.04 -1.67 19.73
C TYR A 6 -11.47 -3.02 19.25
N HIS A 7 -11.22 -3.97 20.16
CA HIS A 7 -10.58 -5.26 19.84
C HIS A 7 -11.19 -5.97 18.62
N LYS A 8 -12.52 -6.15 18.60
CA LYS A 8 -13.20 -6.82 17.48
C LYS A 8 -12.93 -6.12 16.15
N GLN A 9 -12.96 -4.79 16.13
CA GLN A 9 -12.72 -4.01 14.92
C GLN A 9 -11.27 -4.11 14.46
N LEU A 10 -10.32 -3.92 15.39
CA LEU A 10 -8.89 -4.02 15.08
C LEU A 10 -8.52 -5.40 14.52
N VAL A 11 -9.01 -6.47 15.16
CA VAL A 11 -8.75 -7.83 14.69
C VAL A 11 -9.33 -8.05 13.29
N ASN A 12 -10.58 -7.68 13.05
CA ASN A 12 -11.19 -7.84 11.74
C ASN A 12 -10.47 -7.03 10.66
N ASP A 13 -10.19 -5.75 10.92
CA ASP A 13 -9.56 -4.86 9.95
C ASP A 13 -8.14 -5.34 9.59
N LEU A 14 -7.35 -5.74 10.60
CA LEU A 14 -5.99 -6.24 10.39
C LEU A 14 -5.98 -7.59 9.64
N LEU A 15 -6.88 -8.53 9.98
CA LEU A 15 -6.99 -9.81 9.28
C LEU A 15 -7.51 -9.68 7.84
N GLU A 16 -8.28 -8.63 7.54
CA GLU A 16 -8.66 -8.27 6.16
C GLU A 16 -7.51 -7.63 5.37
N GLY A 17 -6.34 -7.44 5.99
CA GLY A 17 -5.16 -6.80 5.40
C GLY A 17 -5.29 -5.28 5.30
N LYS A 18 -6.11 -4.65 6.15
CA LYS A 18 -6.20 -3.19 6.20
C LYS A 18 -5.05 -2.60 6.99
N PHE A 19 -4.57 -1.46 6.51
CA PHE A 19 -3.69 -0.61 7.28
C PHE A 19 -4.51 0.18 8.30
N ILE A 20 -4.11 0.14 9.57
CA ILE A 20 -4.66 1.01 10.61
C ILE A 20 -3.88 2.32 10.56
N LEU A 21 -4.51 3.39 10.08
CA LEU A 21 -3.85 4.68 9.86
C LEU A 21 -3.91 5.55 11.11
N TRP A 22 -2.90 6.39 11.34
CA TRP A 22 -2.88 7.39 12.40
C TRP A 22 -4.04 8.39 12.31
N SER A 23 -4.52 8.68 11.09
CA SER A 23 -5.70 9.50 10.86
C SER A 23 -6.96 8.92 11.52
N ASP A 24 -7.04 7.61 11.72
CA ASP A 24 -8.01 6.98 12.63
C ASP A 24 -7.43 6.94 14.04
N HIS A 25 -7.44 8.12 14.69
CA HIS A 25 -6.78 8.33 15.96
C HIS A 25 -7.26 7.35 17.05
N GLN A 26 -8.53 6.93 17.04
CA GLN A 26 -9.09 6.05 18.07
C GLN A 26 -8.54 4.62 17.93
N LEU A 27 -8.65 4.01 16.75
CA LEU A 27 -8.15 2.66 16.50
C LEU A 27 -6.64 2.59 16.64
N PHE A 28 -5.93 3.54 16.03
CA PHE A 28 -4.48 3.55 16.04
C PHE A 28 -3.92 3.71 17.46
N THR A 29 -4.51 4.61 18.26
CA THR A 29 -4.10 4.81 19.66
C THR A 29 -4.39 3.56 20.51
N SER A 30 -5.54 2.91 20.32
CA SER A 30 -5.87 1.68 21.04
C SER A 30 -4.89 0.56 20.71
N LEU A 31 -4.61 0.34 19.42
CA LEU A 31 -3.63 -0.64 18.95
C LEU A 31 -2.24 -0.37 19.56
N LYS A 32 -1.77 0.87 19.48
CA LYS A 32 -0.44 1.27 19.98
C LYS A 32 -0.32 1.15 21.50
N LYS A 33 -1.34 1.52 22.26
CA LYS A 33 -1.37 1.38 23.74
C LYS A 33 -1.33 -0.08 24.19
N ASN A 34 -1.86 -0.99 23.38
CA ASN A 34 -1.96 -2.41 23.67
C ASN A 34 -1.07 -3.25 22.74
N LYS A 35 0.05 -2.67 22.27
CA LYS A 35 0.93 -3.30 21.27
C LYS A 35 1.33 -4.71 21.67
N ASP A 36 1.79 -4.91 22.91
CA ASP A 36 2.32 -6.19 23.36
C ASP A 36 1.24 -7.28 23.34
N PHE A 37 0.03 -6.95 23.79
CA PHE A 37 -1.13 -7.83 23.71
C PHE A 37 -1.44 -8.23 22.26
N TYR A 38 -1.51 -7.27 21.34
CA TYR A 38 -1.86 -7.57 19.95
C TYR A 38 -0.74 -8.29 19.21
N ALA A 39 0.53 -7.95 19.47
CA ALA A 39 1.67 -8.65 18.87
C ALA A 39 1.68 -10.13 19.27
N GLU A 40 1.54 -10.43 20.57
CA GLU A 40 1.42 -11.81 21.05
C GLU A 40 0.17 -12.50 20.49
N PHE A 41 -0.98 -11.83 20.51
CA PHE A 41 -2.24 -12.37 20.01
C PHE A 41 -2.14 -12.79 18.53
N PHE A 42 -1.63 -11.91 17.66
CA PHE A 42 -1.52 -12.22 16.23
C PHE A 42 -0.46 -13.27 15.93
N GLN A 43 0.67 -13.23 16.65
CA GLN A 43 1.72 -14.22 16.49
C GLN A 43 1.26 -15.61 16.92
N GLU A 44 0.71 -15.76 18.13
CA GLU A 44 0.34 -17.06 18.69
C GLU A 44 -0.92 -17.64 18.03
N THR A 45 -1.85 -16.79 17.59
CA THR A 45 -3.14 -17.27 17.04
C THR A 45 -3.08 -17.50 15.52
N TYR A 46 -2.35 -16.65 14.79
CA TYR A 46 -2.39 -16.62 13.32
C TYR A 46 -0.99 -16.75 12.68
N GLY A 47 0.10 -16.71 13.46
CA GLY A 47 1.45 -16.68 12.91
C GLY A 47 1.80 -15.37 12.20
N TYR A 48 1.07 -14.29 12.48
CA TYR A 48 1.26 -12.99 11.85
C TYR A 48 2.05 -12.03 12.75
N GLU A 49 3.00 -11.32 12.15
CA GLU A 49 3.73 -10.26 12.82
C GLU A 49 2.96 -8.93 12.71
N LEU A 50 2.79 -8.24 13.85
CA LEU A 50 2.21 -6.90 13.89
C LEU A 50 3.30 -5.83 13.78
N ILE A 51 3.29 -5.08 12.68
CA ILE A 51 4.18 -3.95 12.46
C ILE A 51 3.45 -2.64 12.76
N ILE A 52 4.02 -1.82 13.65
CA ILE A 52 3.51 -0.48 13.98
C ILE A 52 4.58 0.55 13.61
N ARG A 53 4.27 1.42 12.64
CA ARG A 53 5.07 2.59 12.25
C ARG A 53 4.49 3.86 12.90
N ASN A 54 5.05 5.02 12.58
CA ASN A 54 4.58 6.29 13.15
C ASN A 54 3.17 6.66 12.67
N GLU A 55 2.86 6.41 11.40
CA GLU A 55 1.63 6.88 10.75
C GLU A 55 0.66 5.75 10.37
N TYR A 56 1.07 4.49 10.47
CA TYR A 56 0.23 3.34 10.14
C TYR A 56 0.72 2.05 10.80
N ALA A 57 -0.15 1.03 10.84
CA ALA A 57 0.15 -0.31 11.31
C ALA A 57 -0.50 -1.37 10.40
N TYR A 58 0.09 -2.56 10.32
CA TYR A 58 -0.36 -3.65 9.46
C TYR A 58 0.15 -5.01 9.97
N LEU A 59 -0.42 -6.10 9.44
CA LEU A 59 0.09 -7.46 9.64
C LEU A 59 0.92 -7.93 8.46
N THR A 60 1.92 -8.74 8.73
CA THR A 60 2.73 -9.41 7.70
C THR A 60 3.00 -10.87 8.08
N SER A 61 3.34 -11.69 7.08
CA SER A 61 3.65 -13.11 7.24
C SER A 61 4.55 -13.61 6.12
N ASP A 62 5.34 -14.66 6.38
CA ASP A 62 6.21 -15.28 5.39
C ASP A 62 5.45 -16.13 4.34
N ASP A 63 4.22 -16.54 4.65
CA ASP A 63 3.44 -17.54 3.87
C ASP A 63 2.43 -16.92 2.87
N THR A 64 2.38 -15.59 2.74
CA THR A 64 1.37 -14.93 1.90
C THR A 64 1.82 -14.80 0.44
N ASP A 65 1.11 -15.48 -0.48
CA ASP A 65 1.11 -15.16 -1.92
C ASP A 65 0.43 -13.79 -2.12
N GLU A 66 1.20 -12.73 -1.89
CA GLU A 66 0.68 -11.36 -1.93
C GLU A 66 0.59 -10.82 -3.36
N LYS A 67 -0.22 -11.49 -4.21
CA LYS A 67 -0.53 -11.00 -5.56
C LYS A 67 -0.96 -9.53 -5.55
N LEU A 68 -1.74 -9.11 -4.55
CA LEU A 68 -2.17 -7.72 -4.45
C LEU A 68 -1.02 -6.77 -4.11
N SER A 69 -0.17 -7.09 -3.14
CA SER A 69 0.97 -6.25 -2.77
C SER A 69 1.95 -6.13 -3.93
N ARG A 70 2.22 -7.24 -4.64
CA ARG A 70 3.02 -7.21 -5.87
C ARG A 70 2.39 -6.30 -6.92
N ASN A 71 1.11 -6.51 -7.22
CA ASN A 71 0.41 -5.71 -8.23
C ASN A 71 0.38 -4.23 -7.85
N PHE A 72 0.19 -3.91 -6.56
CA PHE A 72 0.20 -2.55 -6.07
C PHE A 72 1.59 -1.92 -6.13
N THR A 73 2.65 -2.68 -5.82
CA THR A 73 4.04 -2.20 -5.95
C THR A 73 4.37 -1.81 -7.39
N VAL A 74 4.03 -2.68 -8.35
CA VAL A 74 4.28 -2.39 -9.78
C VAL A 74 3.42 -1.20 -10.24
N PHE A 75 2.13 -1.17 -9.86
CA PHE A 75 1.24 -0.04 -10.12
C PHE A 75 1.84 1.27 -9.60
N LEU A 76 2.31 1.29 -8.35
CA LEU A 76 2.88 2.47 -7.72
C LEU A 76 4.18 2.91 -8.41
N ALA A 77 5.01 1.95 -8.84
CA ALA A 77 6.23 2.23 -9.59
C ALA A 77 5.92 2.92 -10.94
N ILE A 78 4.90 2.45 -11.67
CA ILE A 78 4.45 3.08 -12.92
C ILE A 78 3.98 4.52 -12.64
N VAL A 79 3.15 4.72 -11.61
CA VAL A 79 2.68 6.07 -11.24
C VAL A 79 3.86 6.98 -10.88
N CYS A 80 4.83 6.50 -10.10
CA CYS A 80 6.03 7.27 -9.74
C CYS A 80 6.85 7.63 -10.98
N TYR A 81 7.03 6.69 -11.92
CA TYR A 81 7.75 6.93 -13.15
C TYR A 81 7.06 8.02 -13.99
N GLU A 82 5.77 7.87 -14.26
CA GLU A 82 5.01 8.83 -15.07
C GLU A 82 4.96 10.22 -14.43
N LEU A 83 4.85 10.30 -13.09
CA LEU A 83 4.96 11.58 -12.39
C LEU A 83 6.37 12.18 -12.48
N SER A 84 7.43 11.36 -12.46
CA SER A 84 8.81 11.83 -12.57
C SER A 84 9.11 12.45 -13.94
N GLN A 85 8.42 12.01 -15.00
CA GLN A 85 8.55 12.60 -16.33
C GLN A 85 7.84 13.96 -16.45
N ASN A 86 6.78 14.17 -15.66
CA ASN A 86 5.87 15.30 -15.80
C ASN A 86 5.98 16.36 -14.70
N SER A 87 6.74 16.12 -13.62
CA SER A 87 6.80 17.03 -12.47
C SER A 87 8.20 17.14 -11.86
N GLU A 88 8.61 18.38 -11.55
CA GLU A 88 9.85 18.65 -10.81
C GLU A 88 9.79 18.14 -9.36
N ASN A 89 8.60 17.88 -8.80
CA ASN A 89 8.41 17.36 -7.44
C ASN A 89 7.34 16.25 -7.35
N PHE A 90 7.57 15.13 -8.04
CA PHE A 90 6.64 13.99 -8.03
C PHE A 90 6.30 13.46 -6.64
N LYS A 91 7.26 13.54 -5.69
CA LYS A 91 7.08 13.10 -4.30
C LYS A 91 5.97 13.88 -3.61
N GLU A 92 5.94 15.20 -3.78
CA GLU A 92 4.91 16.06 -3.20
C GLU A 92 3.52 15.75 -3.79
N LYS A 93 3.44 15.54 -5.11
CA LYS A 93 2.18 15.13 -5.77
C LYS A 93 1.71 13.77 -5.30
N LEU A 94 2.61 12.82 -5.06
CA LEU A 94 2.25 11.49 -4.55
C LEU A 94 1.76 11.55 -3.11
N GLU A 95 2.39 12.37 -2.27
CA GLU A 95 2.12 12.44 -0.83
C GLU A 95 0.92 13.32 -0.47
N PHE A 96 0.74 14.44 -1.16
CA PHE A 96 -0.28 15.44 -0.81
C PHE A 96 -1.30 15.70 -1.92
N GLY A 97 -1.04 15.20 -3.13
CA GLY A 97 -1.86 15.43 -4.30
C GLY A 97 -3.14 14.60 -4.33
N GLU A 98 -4.01 14.99 -5.26
CA GLU A 98 -5.21 14.25 -5.65
C GLU A 98 -5.02 13.71 -7.06
N PHE A 99 -5.51 12.50 -7.29
CA PHE A 99 -5.48 11.80 -8.56
C PHE A 99 -6.91 11.56 -9.02
N THR A 100 -7.13 11.62 -10.34
CA THR A 100 -8.37 11.14 -10.94
C THR A 100 -8.19 9.74 -11.51
N THR A 101 -9.27 8.98 -11.63
CA THR A 101 -9.22 7.67 -12.32
C THR A 101 -8.70 7.80 -13.76
N ASP A 102 -9.04 8.88 -14.47
CA ASP A 102 -8.57 9.11 -15.84
C ASP A 102 -7.07 9.44 -15.90
N GLU A 103 -6.56 10.18 -14.91
CA GLU A 103 -5.11 10.45 -14.78
C GLU A 103 -4.35 9.13 -14.60
N ILE A 104 -4.85 8.23 -13.76
CA ILE A 104 -4.26 6.91 -13.57
C ILE A 104 -4.37 6.04 -14.82
N LEU A 105 -5.52 6.07 -15.50
CA LEU A 105 -5.70 5.33 -16.74
C LEU A 105 -4.67 5.75 -17.79
N LEU A 106 -4.45 7.06 -17.94
CA LEU A 106 -3.45 7.60 -18.85
C LEU A 106 -2.03 7.10 -18.52
N TYR A 107 -1.66 7.03 -17.25
CA TYR A 107 -0.36 6.49 -16.82
C TYR A 107 -0.22 5.00 -17.15
N LEU A 108 -1.28 4.22 -17.00
CA LEU A 108 -1.27 2.77 -17.29
C LEU A 108 -1.36 2.45 -18.79
N GLU A 109 -1.90 3.35 -19.61
CA GLU A 109 -1.95 3.21 -21.07
C GLU A 109 -0.64 3.66 -21.75
N SER A 110 0.36 4.09 -20.97
CA SER A 110 1.70 4.42 -21.46
C SER A 110 2.32 3.23 -22.20
N PRO A 111 2.77 3.40 -23.47
CA PRO A 111 3.38 2.32 -24.24
C PRO A 111 4.57 1.66 -23.54
N THR A 112 5.29 2.44 -22.72
CA THR A 112 6.46 2.03 -21.94
C THR A 112 6.19 0.82 -21.04
N PHE A 113 4.97 0.70 -20.51
CA PHE A 113 4.60 -0.32 -19.52
C PHE A 113 3.50 -1.26 -20.00
N SER A 114 3.16 -1.22 -21.29
CA SER A 114 2.04 -1.97 -21.87
C SER A 114 2.06 -3.48 -21.54
N GLU A 115 3.22 -4.12 -21.66
CA GLU A 115 3.40 -5.54 -21.31
C GLU A 115 3.17 -5.80 -19.81
N LEU A 116 3.82 -5.01 -18.94
CA LEU A 116 3.66 -5.14 -17.48
C LEU A 116 2.21 -4.93 -17.05
N VAL A 117 1.54 -3.91 -17.59
CA VAL A 117 0.14 -3.61 -17.25
C VAL A 117 -0.80 -4.73 -17.70
N SER A 118 -0.53 -5.36 -18.84
CA SER A 118 -1.27 -6.54 -19.30
C SER A 118 -1.07 -7.73 -18.36
N GLU A 119 0.16 -8.02 -17.94
CA GLU A 119 0.45 -9.10 -16.99
C GLU A 119 -0.22 -8.90 -15.62
N LEU A 120 -0.33 -7.64 -15.16
CA LEU A 120 -1.04 -7.30 -13.94
C LEU A 120 -2.56 -7.54 -14.05
N GLY A 121 -3.10 -7.49 -15.27
CA GLY A 121 -4.53 -7.62 -15.57
C GLY A 121 -5.38 -6.51 -14.98
N ILE A 122 -4.80 -5.35 -14.62
CA ILE A 122 -5.51 -4.27 -13.93
C ILE A 122 -6.54 -3.61 -14.84
N LEU A 123 -6.17 -3.32 -16.09
CA LEU A 123 -7.06 -2.69 -17.07
C LEU A 123 -8.15 -3.66 -17.55
N GLU A 124 -7.78 -4.91 -17.83
CA GLU A 124 -8.71 -5.96 -18.26
C GLU A 124 -9.78 -6.28 -17.21
N ASN A 125 -9.43 -6.20 -15.93
CA ASN A 125 -10.33 -6.51 -14.81
C ASN A 125 -11.05 -5.29 -14.20
N ASP A 126 -11.09 -4.17 -14.93
CA ASP A 126 -11.61 -2.86 -14.50
C ASP A 126 -10.74 -2.19 -13.43
N LEU A 127 -10.08 -1.08 -13.82
CA LEU A 127 -9.26 -0.25 -12.94
C LEU A 127 -10.00 0.16 -11.67
N ASN A 128 -11.30 0.49 -11.74
CA ASN A 128 -12.06 0.88 -10.57
C ASN A 128 -12.17 -0.25 -9.55
N ARG A 129 -12.23 -1.50 -10.01
CA ARG A 129 -12.22 -2.66 -9.12
C ARG A 129 -10.91 -2.76 -8.36
N PHE A 130 -9.79 -2.52 -9.04
CA PHE A 130 -8.46 -2.51 -8.42
C PHE A 130 -8.36 -1.37 -7.40
N LEU A 131 -8.71 -0.13 -7.77
CA LEU A 131 -8.69 1.02 -6.85
C LEU A 131 -9.59 0.81 -5.62
N LYS A 132 -10.76 0.19 -5.79
CA LYS A 132 -11.64 -0.18 -4.66
C LYS A 132 -10.99 -1.22 -3.73
N GLN A 133 -10.20 -2.15 -4.24
CA GLN A 133 -9.46 -3.10 -3.41
C GLN A 133 -8.37 -2.42 -2.58
N LEU A 134 -7.71 -1.40 -3.14
CA LEU A 134 -6.73 -0.57 -2.42
C LEU A 134 -7.41 0.29 -1.36
N ALA A 135 -8.55 0.91 -1.70
CA ALA A 135 -9.35 1.71 -0.78
C ALA A 135 -9.81 0.89 0.43
N ARG A 136 -10.27 -0.34 0.21
CA ARG A 136 -10.68 -1.26 1.29
C ARG A 136 -9.55 -1.57 2.27
N ARG A 137 -8.30 -1.47 1.84
CA ARG A 137 -7.10 -1.70 2.66
C ARG A 137 -6.52 -0.41 3.23
N ASN A 138 -7.18 0.72 3.03
CA ASN A 138 -6.70 2.04 3.43
C ASN A 138 -5.36 2.44 2.76
N LEU A 139 -5.09 1.98 1.54
CA LEU A 139 -3.93 2.44 0.74
C LEU A 139 -4.22 3.73 -0.02
N LEU A 140 -5.50 3.99 -0.28
CA LEU A 140 -6.00 5.24 -0.84
C LEU A 140 -7.34 5.61 -0.19
N GLN A 141 -7.72 6.87 -0.31
CA GLN A 141 -8.99 7.41 0.15
C GLN A 141 -9.63 8.26 -0.94
N TYR A 142 -10.88 7.96 -1.28
CA TYR A 142 -11.66 8.77 -2.21
C TYR A 142 -11.99 10.13 -1.58
N THR A 143 -11.83 11.20 -2.36
CA THR A 143 -12.11 12.58 -1.94
C THR A 143 -13.46 13.09 -2.45
N ASP A 144 -14.10 12.33 -3.33
CA ASP A 144 -15.40 12.62 -3.90
C ASP A 144 -16.38 11.45 -3.71
N LYS A 145 -17.68 11.73 -3.87
CA LYS A 145 -18.74 10.73 -3.71
C LYS A 145 -18.83 9.76 -4.89
N GLU A 146 -18.40 10.19 -6.06
CA GLU A 146 -18.46 9.41 -7.30
C GLU A 146 -17.30 8.41 -7.40
N GLN A 147 -16.35 8.45 -6.44
CA GLN A 147 -15.17 7.60 -6.40
C GLN A 147 -14.28 7.77 -7.64
N TYR A 148 -14.27 8.99 -8.18
CA TYR A 148 -13.47 9.36 -9.33
C TYR A 148 -12.15 10.02 -8.92
N LYS A 149 -12.08 10.58 -7.71
CA LYS A 149 -10.93 11.30 -7.17
C LYS A 149 -10.46 10.68 -5.88
N PHE A 150 -9.15 10.57 -5.71
CA PHE A 150 -8.58 9.98 -4.51
C PHE A 150 -7.20 10.55 -4.16
N ARG A 151 -6.77 10.29 -2.94
CA ARG A 151 -5.39 10.50 -2.48
C ARG A 151 -4.82 9.21 -1.95
N PHE A 152 -3.52 9.01 -2.11
CA PHE A 152 -2.84 7.93 -1.41
C PHE A 152 -2.77 8.24 0.08
N THR A 153 -2.72 7.19 0.90
CA THR A 153 -2.48 7.31 2.33
C THR A 153 -1.01 7.07 2.63
N LYS A 154 -0.59 7.35 3.86
CA LYS A 154 0.78 7.06 4.32
C LYS A 154 1.18 5.59 4.29
N ALA A 155 0.22 4.68 4.14
CA ALA A 155 0.52 3.25 3.99
C ALA A 155 1.32 2.94 2.71
N ILE A 156 1.30 3.81 1.70
CA ILE A 156 2.08 3.59 0.46
C ILE A 156 3.59 3.61 0.71
N ASP A 157 4.07 4.22 1.81
CA ASP A 157 5.48 4.31 2.16
C ASP A 157 6.13 2.93 2.30
N LEU A 158 5.36 1.93 2.72
CA LEU A 158 5.81 0.54 2.77
C LEU A 158 6.28 0.08 1.38
N PHE A 159 5.47 0.35 0.36
CA PHE A 159 5.71 -0.11 -1.01
C PHE A 159 6.78 0.73 -1.71
N LEU A 160 6.87 2.02 -1.39
CA LEU A 160 7.99 2.86 -1.84
C LEU A 160 9.32 2.37 -1.27
N THR A 161 9.36 2.07 0.03
CA THR A 161 10.57 1.54 0.68
C THR A 161 10.96 0.18 0.07
N LEU A 162 10.00 -0.70 -0.19
CA LEU A 162 10.26 -1.99 -0.85
C LEU A 162 10.84 -1.79 -2.26
N ALA A 163 10.29 -0.86 -3.04
CA ALA A 163 10.80 -0.55 -4.37
C ALA A 163 12.24 0.01 -4.32
N GLU A 164 12.54 0.88 -3.34
CA GLU A 164 13.90 1.42 -3.14
C GLU A 164 14.90 0.32 -2.76
N VAL A 165 14.53 -0.61 -1.88
CA VAL A 165 15.37 -1.76 -1.50
C VAL A 165 15.68 -2.63 -2.71
N VAL A 166 14.66 -3.01 -3.48
CA VAL A 166 14.82 -3.83 -4.70
C VAL A 166 15.69 -3.13 -5.75
N ALA A 167 15.53 -1.81 -5.91
CA ALA A 167 16.37 -1.04 -6.82
C ALA A 167 17.85 -1.03 -6.38
N HIS A 168 18.11 -0.83 -5.08
CA HIS A 168 19.47 -0.82 -4.54
C HIS A 168 20.16 -2.18 -4.64
N GLU A 169 19.46 -3.28 -4.34
CA GLU A 169 19.99 -4.64 -4.47
C GLU A 169 20.41 -4.95 -5.92
N LYS A 170 19.57 -4.61 -6.90
CA LYS A 170 19.89 -4.79 -8.32
C LYS A 170 21.09 -3.96 -8.78
N MET A 171 21.25 -2.73 -8.29
CA MET A 171 22.40 -1.90 -8.63
C MET A 171 23.71 -2.51 -8.10
N GLN A 172 23.69 -3.07 -6.89
CA GLN A 172 24.87 -3.73 -6.30
C GLN A 172 25.24 -5.03 -7.02
N GLU A 173 24.25 -5.78 -7.50
CA GLU A 173 24.49 -6.98 -8.33
C GLU A 173 25.15 -6.60 -9.67
N MET A 174 24.71 -5.52 -10.33
CA MET A 174 25.29 -5.04 -11.58
C MET A 174 26.75 -4.58 -11.39
N ASP A 175 27.06 -3.85 -10.33
CA ASP A 175 28.44 -3.39 -10.02
C ASP A 175 29.40 -4.56 -9.70
N GLN A 176 28.89 -5.66 -9.15
CA GLN A 176 29.68 -6.88 -8.87
C GLN A 176 29.87 -7.77 -10.10
N THR A 177 29.05 -7.62 -11.14
CA THR A 177 29.18 -8.41 -12.38
C THR A 177 30.12 -7.74 -13.40
N GLU A 178 30.40 -6.45 -13.23
CA GLU A 178 31.33 -5.65 -14.05
C GLU A 178 32.74 -5.50 -13.44
N SER A 179 33.00 -6.11 -12.26
CA SER A 179 34.30 -6.13 -11.56
C SER A 179 35.01 -7.47 -11.68
#